data_AF-A0A655ALU7-F1
#
_entry.id   AF-A0A655ALU7-F1
#
_cell.length_a   1.000
_cell.length_b   1.000
_cell.length_c   1.000
_cell.angle_alpha   90.00
_cell.angle_beta   90.00
_cell.angle_gamma   90.00
#
_symmetry.space_group_name_H-M   'P 1'
#
loop_
_entity.id
_entity.type
_entity.pdbx_description
1 polymer ?
#
loop_
_entity_poly.entity_id
_entity_poly.type
_entity_poly.pdbx_seq_one_letter_code
_entity_poly.pdbx_strand_id
1 'polypeptide(L)'
;MADRVTSVAAAELTSATLGMAARRITRLVDPKVTQRLQAASATFSSAIHDARPGRIDCLDDEMATYLSALRDAASAARSAIDTGSDTTTASVRAEAGAVLTEISDTASRILASFAPAIPDRSDVVWLEHEDNHESARAVLRVAPLSVAELLATQVFARATTVLTSATLTIGGSFDAMATAWGLTADTPWRGLDVGSPFQHAKSGILYVAAHLPPPGRDGSGSAEQLTEIAELITAAGGRTLGLFSSMRAARAATEAMRERLSTPVLCQGDDSTSTLVEKFTADAATSLFGTLSLWQGVDVPGPSLSLVLIDRIPFPRPDDPLLSARQRAVAARGGNGFMTVAASHAALLLAQGSGRLLRRVTDRGVVAVLDSRMATARYGEFLRASLPPFWQTTNATQVRAALRRLARADAKAH
;
A
#
# COMPACT_ATOMS: atom_id res chain seq x y z
N MET A 1 3.96 9.02 -2.30
CA MET A 1 4.76 9.91 -1.44
C MET A 1 4.35 9.77 0.02
N ALA A 2 3.10 10.07 0.38
CA ALA A 2 2.63 10.01 1.76
C ALA A 2 2.90 8.66 2.46
N ASP A 3 2.64 7.53 1.80
CA ASP A 3 2.90 6.20 2.38
C ASP A 3 4.40 5.94 2.64
N ARG A 4 5.28 6.39 1.74
CA ARG A 4 6.74 6.27 1.94
C ARG A 4 7.21 7.11 3.12
N VAL A 5 6.72 8.35 3.22
CA VAL A 5 7.05 9.23 4.35
C VAL A 5 6.51 8.66 5.65
N THR A 6 5.29 8.10 5.62
CA THR A 6 4.70 7.40 6.77
C THR A 6 5.60 6.24 7.21
N SER A 7 6.05 5.40 6.26
CA SER A 7 6.94 4.27 6.56
C SER A 7 8.30 4.71 7.14
N VAL A 8 8.85 5.84 6.71
CA VAL A 8 10.10 6.39 7.25
C VAL A 8 9.89 7.02 8.63
N ALA A 9 8.72 7.62 8.86
CA ALA A 9 8.37 8.24 10.14
C ALA A 9 7.75 7.27 11.15
N ALA A 10 7.49 6.02 10.74
CA ALA A 10 7.01 4.97 11.61
C ALA A 10 8.17 4.41 12.46
N ALA A 11 7.86 4.00 13.68
CA ALA A 11 8.79 3.31 14.56
C ALA A 11 8.15 2.02 15.09
N GLU A 12 8.97 1.03 15.41
CA GLU A 12 8.52 -0.27 15.87
C GLU A 12 9.32 -0.77 17.08
N LEU A 13 8.65 -1.51 17.97
CA LEU A 13 9.27 -2.27 19.05
C LEU A 13 9.01 -3.75 18.83
N THR A 14 10.09 -4.54 18.78
CA THR A 14 10.02 -6.00 18.57
C THR A 14 10.97 -6.74 19.49
N SER A 15 10.61 -7.96 19.89
CA SER A 15 11.47 -8.82 20.71
C SER A 15 12.87 -9.00 20.12
N ALA A 16 12.98 -9.06 18.79
CA ALA A 16 14.26 -9.15 18.08
C ALA A 16 15.15 -7.91 18.27
N THR A 17 14.60 -6.70 18.06
CA THR A 17 15.34 -5.44 18.27
C THR A 17 15.78 -5.27 19.71
N LEU A 18 14.91 -5.59 20.67
CA LEU A 18 15.20 -5.52 22.11
C LEU A 18 16.28 -6.53 22.52
N GLY A 19 16.17 -7.79 22.07
CA GLY A 19 17.17 -8.83 22.33
C GLY A 19 18.51 -8.57 21.66
N MET A 20 18.54 -7.89 20.50
CA MET A 20 19.77 -7.42 19.88
C MET A 20 20.42 -6.32 20.72
N ALA A 21 19.66 -5.33 21.17
CA ALA A 21 20.15 -4.24 22.00
C ALA A 21 20.81 -4.75 23.29
N ALA A 22 20.14 -5.65 24.01
CA ALA A 22 20.67 -6.25 25.23
C ALA A 22 22.00 -6.98 25.02
N ARG A 23 22.13 -7.75 23.93
CA ARG A 23 23.38 -8.46 23.59
C ARG A 23 24.51 -7.50 23.24
N ARG A 24 24.22 -6.43 22.49
CA ARG A 24 25.23 -5.42 22.08
C ARG A 24 25.85 -4.70 23.27
N ILE A 25 25.07 -4.42 24.32
CA ILE A 25 25.54 -3.64 25.48
C ILE A 25 26.24 -4.50 26.54
N THR A 26 26.15 -5.83 26.47
CA THR A 26 26.63 -6.75 27.51
C THR A 26 28.12 -6.56 27.86
N ARG A 27 28.94 -6.15 26.89
CA ARG A 27 30.38 -5.88 27.08
C ARG A 27 30.71 -4.39 27.26
N LEU A 28 29.71 -3.52 27.20
CA LEU A 28 29.87 -2.06 27.18
C LEU A 28 29.41 -1.38 28.47
N VAL A 29 28.55 -2.02 29.26
CA VAL A 29 27.98 -1.46 30.49
C VAL A 29 28.00 -2.47 31.63
N ASP A 30 27.76 -2.01 32.86
CA ASP A 30 27.67 -2.87 34.04
C ASP A 30 26.62 -4.00 33.84
N PRO A 31 26.91 -5.25 34.27
CA PRO A 31 25.98 -6.37 34.14
C PRO A 31 24.58 -6.11 34.70
N LYS A 32 24.44 -5.31 35.77
CA LYS A 32 23.14 -4.94 36.36
C LYS A 32 22.29 -4.11 35.40
N VAL A 33 22.91 -3.22 34.62
CA VAL A 33 22.22 -2.39 33.63
C VAL A 33 21.72 -3.26 32.48
N THR A 34 22.55 -4.19 32.03
CA THR A 34 22.15 -5.18 31.01
C THR A 34 20.99 -6.05 31.50
N GLN A 35 21.06 -6.55 32.73
CA GLN A 35 20.00 -7.38 33.32
C GLN A 35 18.67 -6.62 33.44
N ARG A 36 18.71 -5.34 33.82
CA ARG A 36 17.50 -4.50 33.89
C ARG A 36 16.84 -4.32 32.53
N LEU A 37 17.62 -4.05 31.48
CA LEU A 37 17.10 -3.96 30.11
C LEU A 37 16.52 -5.29 29.63
N GLN A 38 17.19 -6.41 29.92
CA GLN A 38 16.70 -7.75 29.57
C GLN A 38 15.37 -8.07 30.26
N ALA A 39 15.24 -7.78 31.55
CA ALA A 39 14.00 -8.00 32.29
C ALA A 39 12.85 -7.18 31.71
N ALA A 40 13.05 -5.87 31.52
CA ALA A 40 12.03 -5.00 30.91
C ALA A 40 11.66 -5.45 29.48
N SER A 41 12.66 -5.85 28.69
CA SER A 41 12.45 -6.36 27.33
C SER A 41 11.65 -7.66 27.31
N ALA A 42 11.93 -8.60 28.22
CA ALA A 42 11.23 -9.88 28.32
C ALA A 42 9.77 -9.69 28.73
N THR A 43 9.51 -8.88 29.77
CA THR A 43 8.15 -8.57 30.22
C THR A 43 7.33 -7.89 29.12
N PHE A 44 7.88 -6.84 28.48
CA PHE A 44 7.21 -6.18 27.37
C PHE A 44 6.96 -7.13 26.19
N SER A 45 7.96 -7.93 25.80
CA SER A 45 7.83 -8.86 24.67
C SER A 45 6.76 -9.93 24.91
N SER A 46 6.63 -10.42 26.15
CA SER A 46 5.56 -11.34 26.53
C SER A 46 4.19 -10.67 26.42
N ALA A 47 4.06 -9.45 26.95
CA ALA A 47 2.80 -8.71 26.94
C ALA A 47 2.28 -8.45 25.52
N ILE A 48 3.15 -8.06 24.58
CA ILE A 48 2.73 -7.84 23.18
C ILE A 48 2.48 -9.15 22.41
N HIS A 49 3.06 -10.27 22.86
CA HIS A 49 2.81 -11.57 22.26
C HIS A 49 1.39 -12.07 22.60
N ASP A 50 0.98 -11.90 23.85
CA ASP A 50 -0.33 -12.35 24.34
C ASP A 50 -1.48 -11.39 23.99
N ALA A 51 -1.15 -10.13 23.65
CA ALA A 51 -2.12 -9.12 23.28
C ALA A 51 -2.74 -9.36 21.88
N ARG A 52 -3.98 -8.90 21.69
CA ARG A 52 -4.70 -9.04 20.42
C ARG A 52 -4.20 -8.03 19.37
N PRO A 53 -3.90 -8.48 18.13
CA PRO A 53 -3.57 -7.57 17.04
C PRO A 53 -4.67 -6.55 16.75
N GLY A 54 -4.26 -5.37 16.31
CA GLY A 54 -5.14 -4.28 15.91
C GLY A 54 -4.71 -2.92 16.46
N ARG A 55 -5.48 -1.89 16.10
CA ARG A 55 -5.27 -0.53 16.60
C ARG A 55 -5.55 -0.45 18.09
N ILE A 56 -4.68 0.25 18.82
CA ILE A 56 -4.82 0.48 20.26
C ILE A 56 -5.39 1.89 20.47
N ASP A 57 -6.68 1.97 20.82
CA ASP A 57 -7.36 3.24 21.11
C ASP A 57 -7.13 3.68 22.57
N CYS A 58 -6.93 2.74 23.48
CA CYS A 58 -6.65 3.01 24.90
C CYS A 58 -5.43 2.18 25.33
N LEU A 59 -4.48 2.81 26.01
CA LEU A 59 -3.37 2.13 26.64
C LEU A 59 -3.77 1.79 28.06
N ASP A 60 -3.77 0.51 28.42
CA ASP A 60 -4.02 0.09 29.80
C ASP A 60 -2.81 0.39 30.71
N ASP A 61 -3.05 0.43 32.02
CA ASP A 61 -2.04 0.78 33.02
C ASP A 61 -0.86 -0.21 33.02
N GLU A 62 -1.14 -1.48 32.69
CA GLU A 62 -0.16 -2.56 32.64
C GLU A 62 0.84 -2.33 31.49
N MET A 63 0.34 -2.15 30.27
CA MET A 63 1.17 -1.85 29.09
C MET A 63 1.89 -0.50 29.24
N ALA A 64 1.24 0.51 29.83
CA ALA A 64 1.89 1.78 30.15
C ALA A 64 3.07 1.61 31.12
N THR A 65 2.93 0.74 32.11
CA THR A 65 4.00 0.39 33.06
C THR A 65 5.15 -0.32 32.35
N TYR A 66 4.86 -1.29 31.48
CA TYR A 66 5.88 -2.03 30.73
C TYR A 66 6.66 -1.14 29.76
N LEU A 67 5.96 -0.27 29.02
CA LEU A 67 6.60 0.72 28.14
C LEU A 67 7.46 1.72 28.92
N SER A 68 6.99 2.18 30.08
CA SER A 68 7.76 3.09 30.93
C SER A 68 9.03 2.42 31.47
N ALA A 69 8.93 1.18 31.95
CA ALA A 69 10.06 0.41 32.41
C ALA A 69 11.09 0.15 31.29
N LEU A 70 10.61 -0.15 30.07
CA LEU A 70 11.44 -0.34 28.90
C LEU A 70 12.17 0.95 28.50
N ARG A 71 11.44 2.07 28.40
CA ARG A 71 12.01 3.41 28.14
C ARG A 71 13.12 3.75 29.13
N ASP A 72 12.84 3.61 30.42
CA ASP A 72 13.76 4.00 31.48
C ASP A 72 15.00 3.09 31.51
N ALA A 73 14.83 1.79 31.25
CA ALA A 73 15.94 0.85 31.16
C ALA A 73 16.83 1.15 29.93
N ALA A 74 16.24 1.46 28.77
CA ALA A 74 16.99 1.81 27.57
C ALA A 74 17.75 3.15 27.74
N SER A 75 17.12 4.16 28.34
CA SER A 75 17.74 5.45 28.64
C SER A 75 18.90 5.32 29.64
N ALA A 76 18.71 4.52 30.70
CA ALA A 76 19.78 4.22 31.67
C ALA A 76 20.95 3.47 31.02
N ALA A 77 20.66 2.48 30.16
CA ALA A 77 21.69 1.77 29.40
C ALA A 77 22.45 2.70 28.45
N ARG A 78 21.76 3.63 27.78
CA ARG A 78 22.39 4.60 26.88
C ARG A 78 23.34 5.51 27.63
N SER A 79 22.91 5.97 28.80
CA SER A 79 23.70 6.86 29.67
C SER A 79 24.91 6.15 30.30
N ALA A 80 24.87 4.82 30.42
CA ALA A 80 25.96 4.01 30.97
C ALA A 80 27.04 3.64 29.95
N ILE A 81 26.80 3.84 28.65
CA ILE A 81 27.82 3.60 27.61
C ILE A 81 28.91 4.67 27.74
N ASP A 82 30.12 4.25 28.06
CA ASP A 82 31.28 5.14 28.19
C ASP A 82 31.63 5.82 26.86
N THR A 83 31.78 7.14 26.86
CA THR A 83 32.23 7.94 25.71
C THR A 83 33.75 8.02 25.57
N GLY A 84 34.51 7.21 26.32
CA GLY A 84 35.98 7.17 26.32
C GLY A 84 36.67 7.11 24.94
N SER A 85 37.93 7.56 24.89
CA SER A 85 38.68 7.86 23.67
C SER A 85 39.20 6.67 22.85
N ASP A 86 38.85 5.43 23.21
CA ASP A 86 39.29 4.25 22.45
C ASP A 86 38.59 4.17 21.09
N THR A 87 39.34 4.48 20.03
CA THR A 87 38.84 4.49 18.64
C THR A 87 38.42 3.11 18.14
N THR A 88 38.92 2.02 18.75
CA THR A 88 38.66 0.64 18.30
C THR A 88 37.23 0.20 18.59
N THR A 89 36.64 0.70 19.67
CA THR A 89 35.28 0.36 20.11
C THR A 89 34.26 1.48 19.86
N ALA A 90 34.70 2.62 19.32
CA ALA A 90 33.87 3.79 19.09
C ALA A 90 32.65 3.51 18.20
N SER A 91 32.83 2.78 17.09
CA SER A 91 31.71 2.40 16.19
C SER A 91 30.69 1.53 16.92
N VAL A 92 31.14 0.53 17.68
CA VAL A 92 30.27 -0.40 18.42
C VAL A 92 29.46 0.35 19.48
N ARG A 93 30.08 1.31 20.19
CA ARG A 93 29.41 2.15 21.17
C ARG A 93 28.40 3.10 20.53
N ALA A 94 28.74 3.70 19.39
CA ALA A 94 27.84 4.57 18.65
C ALA A 94 26.59 3.81 18.16
N GLU A 95 26.78 2.62 17.57
CA GLU A 95 25.68 1.76 17.13
C GLU A 95 24.81 1.28 18.30
N ALA A 96 25.43 0.80 19.39
CA ALA A 96 24.68 0.36 20.57
C ALA A 96 23.88 1.51 21.18
N GLY A 97 24.48 2.71 21.25
CA GLY A 97 23.80 3.91 21.67
C GLY A 97 22.61 4.24 20.77
N ALA A 98 22.79 4.24 19.45
CA ALA A 98 21.73 4.58 18.49
C ALA A 98 20.51 3.68 18.67
N VAL A 99 20.71 2.36 18.78
CA VAL A 99 19.63 1.40 19.01
C VAL A 99 18.90 1.65 20.34
N LEU A 100 19.63 1.94 21.42
CA LEU A 100 19.01 2.24 22.72
C LEU A 100 18.19 3.54 22.70
N THR A 101 18.69 4.57 22.02
CA THR A 101 17.97 5.82 21.83
C THR A 101 16.70 5.61 21.02
N GLU A 102 16.77 4.83 19.94
CA GLU A 102 15.59 4.47 19.14
C GLU A 102 14.53 3.75 19.98
N ILE A 103 14.94 2.80 20.83
CA ILE A 103 14.02 2.10 21.76
C ILE A 103 13.39 3.08 22.75
N SER A 104 14.20 3.93 23.41
CA SER A 104 13.68 4.88 24.40
C SER A 104 12.75 5.92 23.78
N ASP A 105 13.09 6.44 22.61
CA ASP A 105 12.32 7.45 21.91
C ASP A 105 11.00 6.86 21.39
N THR A 106 11.04 5.63 20.87
CA THR A 106 9.84 4.92 20.41
C THR A 106 8.89 4.65 21.58
N ALA A 107 9.38 4.12 22.69
CA ALA A 107 8.56 3.88 23.88
C ALA A 107 7.99 5.19 24.44
N SER A 108 8.78 6.26 24.48
CA SER A 108 8.34 7.60 24.90
C SER A 108 7.25 8.16 23.99
N ARG A 109 7.42 8.04 22.67
CA ARG A 109 6.45 8.49 21.66
C ARG A 109 5.14 7.73 21.79
N ILE A 110 5.19 6.41 21.97
CA ILE A 110 4.00 5.58 22.20
C ILE A 110 3.27 6.09 23.45
N LEU A 111 3.94 6.22 24.60
CA LEU A 111 3.32 6.72 25.83
C LEU A 111 2.70 8.12 25.64
N ALA A 112 3.44 9.05 25.03
CA ALA A 112 2.97 10.41 24.79
C ALA A 112 1.75 10.47 23.84
N SER A 113 1.65 9.53 22.89
CA SER A 113 0.53 9.49 21.94
C SER A 113 -0.83 9.26 22.60
N PHE A 114 -0.86 8.69 23.81
CA PHE A 114 -2.10 8.44 24.55
C PHE A 114 -2.52 9.58 25.48
N ALA A 115 -1.68 10.59 25.69
CA ALA A 115 -1.99 11.74 26.54
C ALA A 115 -3.16 12.61 26.02
N PRO A 116 -3.24 12.96 24.72
CA PRO A 116 -4.41 13.67 24.19
C PRO A 116 -5.60 12.74 23.96
N ALA A 117 -6.80 13.33 23.93
CA ALA A 117 -8.02 12.64 23.55
C ALA A 117 -7.91 12.09 22.11
N ILE A 118 -8.59 10.97 21.83
CA ILE A 118 -8.50 10.27 20.53
C ILE A 118 -8.62 11.19 19.30
N PRO A 119 -9.55 12.18 19.24
CA PRO A 119 -9.66 13.08 18.10
C PRO A 119 -8.44 13.99 17.86
N ASP A 120 -7.66 14.24 18.90
CA ASP A 120 -6.52 15.17 18.91
C ASP A 120 -5.17 14.46 18.80
N ARG A 121 -5.18 13.12 18.69
CA ARG A 121 -3.95 12.33 18.54
C ARG A 121 -3.32 12.53 17.16
N SER A 122 -2.02 12.81 17.15
CA SER A 122 -1.20 12.91 15.94
C SER A 122 -0.55 11.59 15.52
N ASP A 123 -0.53 10.60 16.42
CA ASP A 123 0.07 9.29 16.22
C ASP A 123 -0.97 8.19 16.36
N VAL A 124 -0.75 7.11 15.61
CA VAL A 124 -1.54 5.89 15.66
C VAL A 124 -0.65 4.77 16.16
N VAL A 125 -1.10 4.08 17.20
CA VAL A 125 -0.40 2.93 17.79
C VAL A 125 -1.22 1.67 17.50
N TRP A 126 -0.54 0.61 17.07
CA TRP A 126 -1.19 -0.68 16.82
C TRP A 126 -0.23 -1.84 17.02
N LEU A 127 -0.81 -3.00 17.29
CA LEU A 127 -0.10 -4.26 17.41
C LEU A 127 -0.35 -5.11 16.17
N GLU A 128 0.72 -5.63 15.58
CA GLU A 128 0.66 -6.64 14.51
C GLU A 128 1.30 -7.93 14.98
N HIS A 129 0.71 -9.06 14.57
CA HIS A 129 1.36 -10.37 14.62
C HIS A 129 1.70 -10.74 13.17
N GLU A 130 3.00 -10.66 12.85
CA GLU A 130 3.51 -11.05 11.55
C GLU A 130 3.71 -12.57 11.55
N ASP A 131 3.04 -13.26 10.62
CA ASP A 131 3.26 -14.69 10.39
C ASP A 131 4.65 -14.89 9.77
N ASN A 132 5.60 -15.33 10.58
CA ASN A 132 6.82 -15.94 10.07
C ASN A 132 6.65 -17.46 10.15
N HIS A 133 7.16 -18.19 9.16
CA HIS A 133 6.91 -19.63 8.92
C HIS A 133 7.13 -20.57 10.14
N GLU A 134 7.69 -20.08 11.26
CA GLU A 134 7.99 -20.84 12.49
C GLU A 134 7.43 -20.19 13.79
N SER A 135 7.06 -18.90 13.81
CA SER A 135 6.43 -18.23 14.97
C SER A 135 5.80 -16.88 14.61
N ALA A 136 4.71 -16.52 15.29
CA ALA A 136 4.10 -15.20 15.16
C ALA A 136 4.99 -14.15 15.82
N ARG A 137 5.52 -13.20 15.03
CA ARG A 137 6.33 -12.08 15.53
C ARG A 137 5.39 -10.94 15.92
N ALA A 138 5.33 -10.63 17.21
CA ALA A 138 4.62 -9.46 17.70
C ALA A 138 5.41 -8.17 17.47
N VAL A 139 4.75 -7.17 16.88
CA VAL A 139 5.32 -5.87 16.53
C VAL A 139 4.39 -4.78 17.02
N LEU A 140 4.83 -3.99 18.00
CA LEU A 140 4.13 -2.78 18.40
C LEU A 140 4.64 -1.62 17.56
N ARG A 141 3.76 -1.02 16.75
CA ARG A 141 4.09 0.06 15.80
C ARG A 141 3.48 1.38 16.25
N VAL A 142 4.18 2.47 15.96
CA VAL A 142 3.67 3.84 16.05
C VAL A 142 3.99 4.59 14.77
N ALA A 143 3.01 5.28 14.20
CA ALA A 143 3.19 6.07 12.99
C ALA A 143 2.33 7.34 13.01
N PRO A 144 2.75 8.40 12.32
CA PRO A 144 1.99 9.64 12.31
C PRO A 144 0.68 9.45 11.53
N LEU A 145 -0.41 9.95 12.10
CA LEU A 145 -1.74 9.98 11.50
C LEU A 145 -1.71 10.70 10.14
N SER A 146 -0.95 11.81 10.07
CA SER A 146 -0.73 12.60 8.86
C SER A 146 0.75 12.96 8.73
N VAL A 147 1.24 12.98 7.49
CA VAL A 147 2.60 13.42 7.16
C VAL A 147 2.63 14.84 6.58
N ALA A 148 1.49 15.52 6.54
CA ALA A 148 1.33 16.85 5.97
C ALA A 148 2.31 17.86 6.58
N GLU A 149 2.36 17.94 7.91
CA GLU A 149 3.24 18.88 8.62
C GLU A 149 4.72 18.52 8.44
N LEU A 150 5.06 17.23 8.44
CA LEU A 150 6.42 16.77 8.21
C LEU A 150 6.89 17.17 6.81
N LEU A 151 6.06 16.97 5.79
CA LEU A 151 6.38 17.39 4.42
C LEU A 151 6.50 18.90 4.28
N ALA A 152 5.55 19.64 4.86
CA ALA A 152 5.57 21.10 4.85
C ALA A 152 6.87 21.65 5.46
N THR A 153 7.25 21.15 6.64
CA THR A 153 8.41 21.68 7.39
C THR A 153 9.76 21.15 6.91
N GLN A 154 9.85 19.86 6.55
CA GLN A 154 11.13 19.21 6.24
C GLN A 154 11.47 19.21 4.76
N VAL A 155 10.49 19.42 3.87
CA VAL A 155 10.70 19.41 2.41
C VAL A 155 10.36 20.77 1.83
N PHE A 156 9.10 21.17 1.88
CA PHE A 156 8.61 22.34 1.13
C PHE A 156 9.12 23.67 1.68
N ALA A 157 9.28 23.79 3.00
CA ALA A 157 9.85 24.99 3.63
C ALA A 157 11.37 25.13 3.41
N ARG A 158 12.06 24.03 3.07
CA ARG A 158 13.52 24.01 2.92
C ARG A 158 13.98 24.20 1.47
N ALA A 159 13.15 23.84 0.50
CA ALA A 159 13.49 23.94 -0.90
C ALA A 159 12.26 24.10 -1.81
N THR A 160 12.42 24.89 -2.87
CA THR A 160 11.47 24.90 -3.99
C THR A 160 11.39 23.51 -4.59
N THR A 161 10.20 22.92 -4.60
CA THR A 161 9.99 21.53 -4.99
C THR A 161 9.07 21.45 -6.20
N VAL A 162 9.49 20.71 -7.23
CA VAL A 162 8.66 20.38 -8.40
C VAL A 162 8.18 18.94 -8.27
N LEU A 163 6.86 18.76 -8.17
CA LEU A 163 6.23 17.46 -8.00
C LEU A 163 5.52 17.07 -9.30
N THR A 164 5.98 16.00 -9.95
CA THR A 164 5.40 15.53 -11.22
C THR A 164 4.92 14.09 -11.08
N SER A 165 3.68 13.81 -11.47
CA SER A 165 3.15 12.46 -11.59
C SER A 165 1.91 12.46 -12.49
N ALA A 166 1.66 11.33 -13.14
CA ALA A 166 0.48 11.14 -14.00
C ALA A 166 -0.84 11.04 -13.24
N THR A 167 -0.83 10.88 -11.90
CA THR A 167 -2.02 10.61 -11.10
C THR A 167 -2.16 11.58 -9.91
N LEU A 168 -1.73 12.84 -10.07
CA LEU A 168 -1.90 13.86 -9.02
C LEU A 168 -3.33 14.40 -8.93
N THR A 169 -4.08 14.40 -10.03
CA THR A 169 -5.43 14.97 -10.15
C THR A 169 -6.53 13.94 -9.88
N ILE A 170 -6.50 13.28 -8.72
CA ILE A 170 -7.53 12.31 -8.33
C ILE A 170 -8.89 13.03 -8.21
N GLY A 171 -9.92 12.50 -8.85
CA GLY A 171 -11.23 13.14 -8.91
C GLY A 171 -11.27 14.42 -9.74
N GLY A 172 -10.22 14.70 -10.53
CA GLY A 172 -10.14 15.87 -11.41
C GLY A 172 -9.56 17.13 -10.77
N SER A 173 -9.08 17.07 -9.52
CA SER A 173 -8.42 18.22 -8.85
C SER A 173 -7.17 17.81 -8.08
N PHE A 174 -6.32 18.79 -7.75
CA PHE A 174 -5.13 18.59 -6.93
C PHE A 174 -5.44 18.57 -5.42
N ASP A 175 -6.69 18.79 -5.01
CA ASP A 175 -7.03 19.08 -3.61
C ASP A 175 -6.76 17.92 -2.65
N ALA A 176 -7.04 16.69 -3.09
CA ALA A 176 -6.77 15.49 -2.30
C ALA A 176 -5.27 15.33 -2.01
N MET A 177 -4.43 15.58 -3.03
CA MET A 177 -2.98 15.57 -2.90
C MET A 177 -2.48 16.72 -2.02
N ALA A 178 -2.99 17.94 -2.25
CA ALA A 178 -2.58 19.13 -1.52
C ALA A 178 -2.88 18.97 -0.01
N THR A 179 -4.06 18.48 0.32
CA THR A 179 -4.47 18.17 1.69
C THR A 179 -3.56 17.11 2.32
N ALA A 180 -3.29 16.01 1.61
CA ALA A 180 -2.45 14.92 2.11
C ALA A 180 -0.99 15.33 2.37
N TRP A 181 -0.50 16.36 1.67
CA TRP A 181 0.88 16.84 1.77
C TRP A 181 1.03 18.14 2.57
N GLY A 182 -0.06 18.70 3.09
CA GLY A 182 -0.02 19.94 3.87
C GLY A 182 0.24 21.18 3.02
N LEU A 183 -0.10 21.15 1.73
CA LEU A 183 -0.03 22.31 0.84
C LEU A 183 -1.25 23.21 1.09
N THR A 184 -1.17 24.02 2.14
CA THR A 184 -2.21 24.97 2.58
C THR A 184 -1.97 26.37 2.01
N ALA A 185 -2.83 27.34 2.35
CA ALA A 185 -2.61 28.74 1.99
C ALA A 185 -1.27 29.31 2.51
N ASP A 186 -0.79 28.80 3.64
CA ASP A 186 0.49 29.20 4.25
C ASP A 186 1.70 28.58 3.53
N THR A 187 1.47 27.60 2.65
CA THR A 187 2.48 26.97 1.80
C THR A 187 2.09 27.20 0.33
N PRO A 188 2.44 28.35 -0.27
CA PRO A 188 1.96 28.71 -1.60
C PRO A 188 2.37 27.66 -2.63
N TRP A 189 1.37 27.14 -3.35
CA TRP A 189 1.56 26.11 -4.36
C TRP A 189 0.74 26.42 -5.62
N ARG A 190 1.16 25.85 -6.75
CA ARG A 190 0.45 25.94 -8.02
C ARG A 190 0.35 24.57 -8.67
N GLY A 191 -0.87 24.14 -8.94
CA GLY A 191 -1.14 22.96 -9.77
C GLY A 191 -1.13 23.31 -11.25
N LEU A 192 -0.58 22.42 -12.08
CA LEU A 192 -0.67 22.49 -13.53
C LEU A 192 -0.95 21.08 -14.06
N ASP A 193 -2.11 20.88 -14.66
CA ASP A 193 -2.39 19.71 -15.48
C ASP A 193 -1.98 20.01 -16.92
N VAL A 194 -0.95 19.31 -17.40
CA VAL A 194 -0.42 19.47 -18.76
C VAL A 194 -1.18 18.59 -19.78
N GLY A 195 -2.18 17.85 -19.33
CA GLY A 195 -2.95 16.92 -20.14
C GLY A 195 -2.18 15.65 -20.51
N SER A 196 -2.82 14.79 -21.30
CA SER A 196 -2.22 13.57 -21.83
C SER A 196 -2.02 13.67 -23.34
N PRO A 197 -0.92 13.13 -23.89
CA PRO A 197 -0.75 13.00 -25.32
C PRO A 197 -1.68 11.94 -25.95
N PHE A 198 -2.37 11.12 -25.14
CA PHE A 198 -3.18 10.00 -25.62
C PHE A 198 -4.64 10.39 -25.88
N GLN A 199 -5.21 9.85 -26.96
CA GLN A 199 -6.64 9.98 -27.28
C GLN A 199 -7.46 8.90 -26.56
N HIS A 200 -7.52 8.94 -25.23
CA HIS A 200 -8.13 7.90 -24.37
C HIS A 200 -9.50 7.41 -24.85
N ALA A 201 -10.43 8.33 -25.14
CA ALA A 201 -11.79 7.96 -25.58
C ALA A 201 -11.84 7.19 -26.91
N LYS A 202 -10.80 7.33 -27.76
CA LYS A 202 -10.69 6.63 -29.06
C LYS A 202 -9.85 5.36 -28.97
N SER A 203 -8.91 5.31 -28.03
CA SER A 203 -7.93 4.22 -27.89
C SER A 203 -8.31 3.20 -26.83
N GLY A 204 -9.06 3.58 -25.80
CA GLY A 204 -9.36 2.72 -24.66
C GLY A 204 -10.84 2.67 -24.29
N ILE A 205 -11.26 1.51 -23.79
CA ILE A 205 -12.59 1.24 -23.27
C ILE A 205 -12.49 1.00 -21.76
N LEU A 206 -13.33 1.68 -20.98
CA LEU A 206 -13.59 1.31 -19.60
C LEU A 206 -14.86 0.44 -19.56
N TYR A 207 -14.66 -0.85 -19.34
CA TYR A 207 -15.74 -1.81 -19.14
C TYR A 207 -16.00 -2.00 -17.65
N VAL A 208 -17.26 -1.84 -17.24
CA VAL A 208 -17.71 -2.19 -15.89
C VAL A 208 -18.70 -3.36 -15.99
N ALA A 209 -18.37 -4.49 -15.36
CA ALA A 209 -19.22 -5.68 -15.35
C ALA A 209 -20.39 -5.52 -14.35
N ALA A 210 -21.32 -4.63 -14.68
CA ALA A 210 -22.43 -4.24 -13.80
C ALA A 210 -23.42 -5.37 -13.49
N HIS A 211 -23.44 -6.44 -14.32
CA HIS A 211 -24.28 -7.62 -14.13
C HIS A 211 -23.74 -8.58 -13.08
N LEU A 212 -22.47 -8.49 -12.70
CA LEU A 212 -21.87 -9.37 -11.70
C LEU A 212 -22.37 -9.03 -10.29
N PRO A 213 -22.52 -10.03 -9.41
CA PRO A 213 -22.78 -9.77 -8.00
C PRO A 213 -21.63 -8.94 -7.39
N PRO A 214 -21.91 -8.08 -6.40
CA PRO A 214 -20.87 -7.37 -5.67
C PRO A 214 -19.82 -8.35 -5.10
N PRO A 215 -18.51 -8.02 -5.13
CA PRO A 215 -17.48 -8.93 -4.66
C PRO A 215 -17.65 -9.33 -3.18
N GLY A 216 -17.63 -10.64 -2.90
CA GLY A 216 -17.70 -11.18 -1.54
C GLY A 216 -16.38 -11.04 -0.76
N ARG A 217 -16.45 -11.31 0.56
CA ARG A 217 -15.28 -11.26 1.47
C ARG A 217 -14.22 -12.30 1.15
N ASP A 218 -14.65 -13.45 0.62
CA ASP A 218 -13.82 -14.63 0.45
C ASP A 218 -12.88 -14.59 -0.76
N GLY A 219 -12.77 -13.47 -1.49
CA GLY A 219 -11.62 -13.20 -2.38
C GLY A 219 -11.41 -14.12 -3.60
N SER A 220 -11.95 -15.33 -3.64
CA SER A 220 -11.75 -16.36 -4.67
C SER A 220 -12.52 -16.11 -5.96
N GLY A 221 -13.41 -15.12 -5.95
CA GLY A 221 -14.28 -14.79 -7.07
C GLY A 221 -15.49 -15.74 -7.18
N SER A 222 -16.61 -15.22 -7.67
CA SER A 222 -17.78 -16.04 -7.95
C SER A 222 -17.60 -16.83 -9.26
N ALA A 223 -18.40 -17.87 -9.49
CA ALA A 223 -18.33 -18.63 -10.73
C ALA A 223 -18.60 -17.74 -11.96
N GLU A 224 -19.53 -16.79 -11.85
CA GLU A 224 -19.86 -15.80 -12.87
C GLU A 224 -18.67 -14.87 -13.14
N GLN A 225 -17.97 -14.42 -12.09
CA GLN A 225 -16.78 -13.59 -12.25
C GLN A 225 -15.66 -14.35 -12.97
N LEU A 226 -15.39 -15.61 -12.59
CA LEU A 226 -14.38 -16.44 -13.25
C LEU A 226 -14.73 -16.73 -14.72
N THR A 227 -16.02 -16.90 -15.03
CA THR A 227 -16.49 -17.03 -16.41
C THR A 227 -16.27 -15.74 -17.19
N GLU A 228 -16.62 -14.57 -16.62
CA GLU A 228 -16.38 -13.28 -17.27
C GLU A 228 -14.88 -13.04 -17.54
N ILE A 229 -14.00 -13.38 -16.58
CA ILE A 229 -12.53 -13.33 -16.75
C ILE A 229 -12.12 -14.20 -17.95
N ALA A 230 -12.55 -15.45 -17.99
CA ALA A 230 -12.17 -16.38 -19.05
C ALA A 230 -12.62 -15.89 -20.44
N GLU A 231 -13.85 -15.38 -20.55
CA GLU A 231 -14.41 -14.88 -21.82
C GLU A 231 -13.69 -13.63 -22.31
N LEU A 232 -13.32 -12.72 -21.40
CA LEU A 232 -12.55 -11.53 -21.74
C LEU A 232 -11.13 -11.87 -22.21
N ILE A 233 -10.43 -12.75 -21.47
CA ILE A 233 -9.06 -13.15 -21.83
C ILE A 233 -9.04 -13.93 -23.15
N THR A 234 -10.01 -14.81 -23.36
CA THR A 234 -10.18 -15.52 -24.64
C THR A 234 -10.42 -14.54 -25.78
N ALA A 235 -11.24 -13.50 -25.57
CA ALA A 235 -11.48 -12.47 -26.58
C ALA A 235 -10.25 -11.62 -26.88
N ALA A 236 -9.40 -11.36 -25.88
CA ALA A 236 -8.12 -10.69 -26.04
C ALA A 236 -7.02 -11.61 -26.64
N GLY A 237 -7.27 -12.92 -26.68
CA GLY A 237 -6.28 -13.93 -27.09
C GLY A 237 -5.08 -13.94 -26.16
N GLY A 238 -5.32 -13.89 -24.85
CA GLY A 238 -4.28 -13.63 -23.85
C GLY A 238 -4.13 -12.14 -23.60
N ARG A 239 -2.90 -11.61 -23.70
CA ARG A 239 -2.60 -10.16 -23.64
C ARG A 239 -3.18 -9.44 -22.44
N THR A 240 -3.27 -10.14 -21.32
CA THR A 240 -4.03 -9.69 -20.16
C THR A 240 -3.14 -9.46 -18.96
N LEU A 241 -3.28 -8.28 -18.38
CA LEU A 241 -2.77 -7.95 -17.07
C LEU A 241 -3.89 -8.03 -16.04
N GLY A 242 -3.86 -9.02 -15.15
CA GLY A 242 -4.81 -9.18 -14.06
C GLY A 242 -4.32 -8.55 -12.76
N LEU A 243 -4.98 -7.49 -12.31
CA LEU A 243 -4.69 -6.75 -11.09
C LEU A 243 -5.70 -7.12 -10.01
N PHE A 244 -5.25 -7.91 -9.05
CA PHE A 244 -6.06 -8.44 -7.97
C PHE A 244 -5.86 -7.69 -6.66
N SER A 245 -6.92 -7.60 -5.87
CA SER A 245 -6.91 -7.02 -4.51
C SER A 245 -6.05 -7.78 -3.50
N SER A 246 -5.75 -9.06 -3.74
CA SER A 246 -4.90 -9.87 -2.85
C SER A 246 -4.19 -10.99 -3.60
N MET A 247 -3.08 -11.47 -3.04
CA MET A 247 -2.36 -12.63 -3.57
C MET A 247 -3.22 -13.90 -3.60
N ARG A 248 -4.10 -14.08 -2.61
CA ARG A 248 -5.02 -15.21 -2.59
C ARG A 248 -6.01 -15.17 -3.76
N ALA A 249 -6.55 -14.00 -4.06
CA ALA A 249 -7.43 -13.80 -5.22
C ALA A 249 -6.69 -14.05 -6.54
N ALA A 250 -5.46 -13.53 -6.68
CA ALA A 250 -4.64 -13.75 -7.86
C ALA A 250 -4.38 -15.25 -8.09
N ARG A 251 -3.96 -15.99 -7.05
CA ARG A 251 -3.69 -17.42 -7.13
C ARG A 251 -4.92 -18.24 -7.50
N ALA A 252 -6.06 -17.98 -6.85
CA ALA A 252 -7.31 -18.68 -7.13
C ALA A 252 -7.78 -18.44 -8.58
N ALA A 253 -7.68 -17.20 -9.07
CA ALA A 253 -8.00 -16.89 -10.47
C ALA A 253 -7.00 -17.53 -11.44
N THR A 254 -5.70 -17.54 -11.12
CA THR A 254 -4.68 -18.21 -11.95
C THR A 254 -4.99 -19.70 -12.10
N GLU A 255 -5.25 -20.41 -11.00
CA GLU A 255 -5.55 -21.84 -11.02
C GLU A 255 -6.77 -22.13 -11.90
N ALA A 256 -7.87 -21.40 -11.68
CA ALA A 256 -9.08 -21.53 -12.50
C ALA A 256 -8.85 -21.20 -13.97
N MET A 257 -8.00 -20.20 -14.29
CA MET A 257 -7.74 -19.80 -15.66
C MET A 257 -6.80 -20.75 -16.39
N ARG A 258 -5.85 -21.40 -15.70
CA ARG A 258 -4.99 -22.44 -16.29
C ARG A 258 -5.79 -23.65 -16.77
N GLU A 259 -6.91 -23.95 -16.14
CA GLU A 259 -7.82 -25.02 -16.56
C GLU A 259 -8.74 -24.60 -17.73
N ARG A 260 -9.14 -23.33 -17.77
CA ARG A 260 -10.16 -22.83 -18.71
C ARG A 260 -9.61 -22.22 -19.98
N LEU A 261 -8.35 -21.77 -19.98
CA LEU A 261 -7.74 -21.04 -21.09
C LEU A 261 -6.72 -21.91 -21.83
N SER A 262 -6.65 -21.73 -23.14
CA SER A 262 -5.59 -22.31 -23.98
C SER A 262 -4.31 -21.46 -24.03
N THR A 263 -4.33 -20.28 -23.41
CA THR A 263 -3.21 -19.33 -23.40
C THR A 263 -2.46 -19.37 -22.07
N PRO A 264 -1.14 -19.08 -22.04
CA PRO A 264 -0.36 -19.16 -20.80
C PRO A 264 -0.83 -18.16 -19.75
N VAL A 265 -0.88 -18.60 -18.48
CA VAL A 265 -1.20 -17.75 -17.34
C VAL A 265 -0.10 -17.83 -16.28
N LEU A 266 0.56 -16.70 -16.06
CA LEU A 266 1.60 -16.50 -15.05
C LEU A 266 0.99 -15.87 -13.78
N CYS A 267 1.51 -16.23 -12.60
CA CYS A 267 1.11 -15.62 -11.34
C CYS A 267 2.31 -15.06 -10.59
N GLN A 268 2.10 -13.93 -9.91
CA GLN A 268 3.04 -13.41 -8.94
C GLN A 268 3.39 -14.44 -7.88
N GLY A 269 4.69 -14.64 -7.65
CA GLY A 269 5.20 -15.63 -6.70
C GLY A 269 5.51 -16.99 -7.31
N ASP A 270 5.16 -17.22 -8.58
CA ASP A 270 5.67 -18.40 -9.33
C ASP A 270 7.15 -18.24 -9.68
N ASP A 271 7.61 -17.00 -9.86
CA ASP A 271 8.99 -16.62 -10.21
C ASP A 271 9.27 -15.19 -9.72
N SER A 272 10.48 -14.70 -9.92
CA SER A 272 10.84 -13.30 -9.67
C SER A 272 10.00 -12.36 -10.55
N THR A 273 9.69 -11.17 -10.04
CA THR A 273 8.86 -10.19 -10.78
C THR A 273 9.48 -9.82 -12.13
N SER A 274 10.81 -9.61 -12.20
CA SER A 274 11.50 -9.32 -13.45
C SER A 274 11.33 -10.45 -14.46
N THR A 275 11.52 -11.70 -14.03
CA THR A 275 11.35 -12.87 -14.90
C THR A 275 9.93 -13.00 -15.43
N LEU A 276 8.92 -12.78 -14.58
CA LEU A 276 7.51 -12.85 -14.99
C LEU A 276 7.17 -11.79 -16.04
N VAL A 277 7.69 -10.57 -15.87
CA VAL A 277 7.52 -9.46 -16.81
C VAL A 277 8.20 -9.74 -18.14
N GLU A 278 9.42 -10.30 -18.12
CA GLU A 278 10.14 -10.71 -19.32
C GLU A 278 9.35 -11.77 -20.10
N LYS A 279 8.87 -12.82 -19.41
CA LYS A 279 8.03 -13.87 -20.03
C LYS A 279 6.74 -13.30 -20.62
N PHE A 280 6.04 -12.43 -19.90
CA PHE A 280 4.83 -11.77 -20.37
C PHE A 280 5.08 -10.85 -21.58
N THR A 281 6.24 -10.20 -21.63
CA THR A 281 6.62 -9.34 -22.76
C THR A 281 7.00 -10.17 -23.99
N ALA A 282 7.69 -11.29 -23.78
CA ALA A 282 8.20 -12.15 -24.85
C ALA A 282 7.11 -12.94 -25.60
N ASP A 283 5.98 -13.23 -24.95
CA ASP A 283 4.85 -13.93 -25.56
C ASP A 283 3.54 -13.13 -25.41
N ALA A 284 3.05 -12.59 -26.53
CA ALA A 284 1.81 -11.83 -26.55
C ALA A 284 0.60 -12.65 -26.06
N ALA A 285 0.58 -13.97 -26.26
CA ALA A 285 -0.55 -14.79 -25.81
C ALA A 285 -0.57 -14.95 -24.28
N THR A 286 0.48 -14.57 -23.55
CA THR A 286 0.54 -14.75 -22.11
C THR A 286 -0.35 -13.75 -21.37
N SER A 287 -0.91 -14.20 -20.24
CA SER A 287 -1.56 -13.36 -19.22
C SER A 287 -0.75 -13.38 -17.94
N LEU A 288 -0.63 -12.24 -17.26
CA LEU A 288 0.11 -12.12 -16.00
C LEU A 288 -0.79 -11.56 -14.89
N PHE A 289 -0.96 -12.36 -13.83
CA PHE A 289 -1.81 -12.03 -12.69
C PHE A 289 -0.96 -11.71 -11.45
N GLY A 290 -1.36 -10.70 -10.70
CA GLY A 290 -0.71 -10.33 -9.45
C GLY A 290 -1.48 -9.26 -8.70
N THR A 291 -0.91 -8.77 -7.60
CA THR A 291 -1.47 -7.66 -6.85
C THR A 291 -1.20 -6.32 -7.54
N LEU A 292 -2.00 -5.31 -7.23
CA LEU A 292 -1.78 -3.93 -7.71
C LEU A 292 -0.36 -3.39 -7.42
N SER A 293 0.27 -3.85 -6.33
CA SER A 293 1.65 -3.48 -5.97
C SER A 293 2.71 -4.03 -6.92
N LEU A 294 2.47 -5.15 -7.60
CA LEU A 294 3.41 -5.77 -8.53
C LEU A 294 3.84 -4.82 -9.66
N TRP A 295 3.02 -3.82 -9.97
CA TRP A 295 3.14 -3.01 -11.18
C TRP A 295 3.57 -1.57 -10.94
N GLN A 296 3.98 -1.23 -9.70
CA GLN A 296 4.67 0.02 -9.44
C GLN A 296 6.07 -0.05 -10.05
N GLY A 297 6.24 0.54 -11.24
CA GLY A 297 7.57 0.74 -11.86
C GLY A 297 7.91 -0.20 -13.02
N VAL A 298 6.95 -1.02 -13.49
CA VAL A 298 7.16 -1.88 -14.68
C VAL A 298 6.52 -1.26 -15.92
N ASP A 299 7.26 -1.19 -17.02
CA ASP A 299 6.78 -0.80 -18.34
C ASP A 299 6.71 -2.00 -19.28
N VAL A 300 5.52 -2.28 -19.83
CA VAL A 300 5.33 -3.32 -20.84
C VAL A 300 4.76 -2.64 -22.08
N PRO A 301 5.63 -2.17 -22.98
CA PRO A 301 5.19 -1.58 -24.23
C PRO A 301 4.91 -2.67 -25.27
N GLY A 302 3.85 -2.49 -26.08
CA GLY A 302 3.62 -3.30 -27.28
C GLY A 302 2.35 -4.15 -27.23
N PRO A 303 2.19 -5.11 -28.17
CA PRO A 303 0.95 -5.85 -28.38
C PRO A 303 0.59 -6.80 -27.23
N SER A 304 1.55 -7.10 -26.34
CA SER A 304 1.38 -8.04 -25.24
C SER A 304 0.39 -7.57 -24.16
N LEU A 305 -0.06 -6.31 -24.19
CA LEU A 305 -1.07 -5.80 -23.27
C LEU A 305 -2.21 -5.08 -23.99
N SER A 306 -3.37 -5.73 -24.10
CA SER A 306 -4.60 -5.14 -24.64
C SER A 306 -5.79 -5.20 -23.67
N LEU A 307 -5.66 -5.93 -22.56
CA LEU A 307 -6.66 -6.01 -21.50
C LEU A 307 -5.98 -5.80 -20.14
N VAL A 308 -6.40 -4.75 -19.42
CA VAL A 308 -6.13 -4.61 -17.98
C VAL A 308 -7.40 -5.02 -17.24
N LEU A 309 -7.31 -6.07 -16.43
CA LEU A 309 -8.43 -6.62 -15.66
C LEU A 309 -8.24 -6.28 -14.19
N ILE A 310 -9.29 -5.77 -13.55
CA ILE A 310 -9.32 -5.41 -12.14
C ILE A 310 -10.45 -6.19 -11.48
N ASP A 311 -10.11 -7.11 -10.58
CA ASP A 311 -11.08 -8.04 -9.97
C ASP A 311 -12.11 -7.31 -9.10
N ARG A 312 -11.66 -6.30 -8.36
CA ARG A 312 -12.51 -5.47 -7.51
C ARG A 312 -11.94 -4.09 -7.25
N ILE A 313 -12.78 -3.17 -6.78
CA ILE A 313 -12.31 -1.86 -6.33
C ILE A 313 -11.33 -2.07 -5.16
N PRO A 314 -10.08 -1.56 -5.26
CA PRO A 314 -9.02 -1.81 -4.28
C PRO A 314 -9.17 -0.89 -3.07
N PHE A 315 -10.26 -1.07 -2.33
CA PHE A 315 -10.38 -0.47 -1.03
C PHE A 315 -9.33 -1.05 -0.08
N PRO A 316 -8.81 -0.22 0.84
CA PRO A 316 -7.94 -0.73 1.89
C PRO A 316 -8.67 -1.76 2.74
N ARG A 317 -7.90 -2.63 3.38
CA ARG A 317 -8.49 -3.63 4.26
C ARG A 317 -9.17 -2.94 5.45
N PRO A 318 -10.35 -3.41 5.89
CA PRO A 318 -11.08 -2.76 7.00
C PRO A 318 -10.32 -2.75 8.33
N ASP A 319 -9.41 -3.70 8.51
CA ASP A 319 -8.54 -3.90 9.67
C ASP A 319 -7.23 -3.10 9.59
N ASP A 320 -6.98 -2.34 8.52
CA ASP A 320 -5.83 -1.45 8.43
C ASP A 320 -5.92 -0.36 9.53
N PRO A 321 -5.03 -0.38 10.53
CA PRO A 321 -5.16 0.46 11.71
C PRO A 321 -4.96 1.94 11.39
N LEU A 322 -4.02 2.24 10.48
CA LEU A 322 -3.65 3.60 10.12
C LEU A 322 -4.73 4.25 9.26
N LEU A 323 -5.26 3.54 8.26
CA LEU A 323 -6.34 4.05 7.42
C LEU A 323 -7.64 4.18 8.21
N SER A 324 -7.94 3.24 9.10
CA SER A 324 -9.07 3.35 10.03
C SER A 324 -8.95 4.59 10.92
N ALA A 325 -7.76 4.86 11.47
CA ALA A 325 -7.51 6.07 12.26
C ALA A 325 -7.66 7.36 11.44
N ARG A 326 -7.10 7.40 10.22
CA ARG A 326 -7.25 8.54 9.29
C ARG A 326 -8.72 8.81 8.96
N GLN A 327 -9.51 7.77 8.71
CA GLN A 327 -10.95 7.91 8.46
C GLN A 327 -11.69 8.52 9.66
N ARG A 328 -11.39 8.05 10.87
CA ARG A 328 -11.99 8.58 12.11
C ARG A 328 -11.61 10.03 12.35
N ALA A 329 -10.35 10.40 12.12
CA ALA A 329 -9.88 11.77 12.28
C ALA A 329 -10.59 12.74 11.32
N VAL A 330 -10.81 12.35 10.07
CA VAL A 330 -11.60 13.13 9.11
C VAL A 330 -13.05 13.25 9.58
N ALA A 331 -13.67 12.15 10.03
CA ALA A 331 -15.04 12.16 10.52
C ALA A 331 -15.22 13.04 11.76
N ALA A 332 -14.27 13.03 12.70
CA ALA A 332 -14.27 13.88 13.89
C ALA A 332 -14.23 15.38 13.57
N ARG A 333 -13.69 15.75 12.41
CA ARG A 333 -13.68 17.13 11.89
C ARG A 333 -14.87 17.46 10.98
N GLY A 334 -15.90 16.61 10.97
CA GLY A 334 -17.12 16.80 10.16
C GLY A 334 -17.00 16.40 8.69
N GLY A 335 -15.88 15.79 8.28
CA GLY A 335 -15.65 15.34 6.91
C GLY A 335 -16.15 13.93 6.64
N ASN A 336 -16.19 13.55 5.36
CA ASN A 336 -16.47 12.17 4.96
C ASN A 336 -15.17 11.34 4.94
N GLY A 337 -14.90 10.61 6.02
CA GLY A 337 -13.69 9.80 6.18
C GLY A 337 -13.54 8.72 5.10
N PHE A 338 -14.63 8.06 4.71
CA PHE A 338 -14.60 7.06 3.64
C PHE A 338 -14.15 7.68 2.31
N MET A 339 -14.74 8.81 1.91
CA MET A 339 -14.39 9.47 0.65
C MET A 339 -12.95 10.01 0.65
N THR A 340 -12.57 10.68 1.73
CA THR A 340 -11.28 11.35 1.86
C THR A 340 -10.11 10.36 1.91
N VAL A 341 -10.32 9.21 2.56
CA VAL A 341 -9.24 8.24 2.80
C VAL A 341 -9.38 7.02 1.89
N ALA A 342 -10.44 6.22 2.06
CA ALA A 342 -10.56 4.94 1.36
C ALA A 342 -10.88 5.10 -0.13
N ALA A 343 -11.82 5.96 -0.50
CA ALA A 343 -12.16 6.18 -1.91
C ALA A 343 -11.00 6.85 -2.67
N SER A 344 -10.35 7.84 -2.07
CA SER A 344 -9.18 8.50 -2.68
C SER A 344 -7.99 7.54 -2.85
N HIS A 345 -7.74 6.66 -1.87
CA HIS A 345 -6.74 5.59 -2.00
C HIS A 345 -7.09 4.61 -3.14
N ALA A 346 -8.35 4.14 -3.17
CA ALA A 346 -8.80 3.23 -4.23
C ALA A 346 -8.73 3.88 -5.62
N ALA A 347 -9.12 5.15 -5.73
CA ALA A 347 -9.05 5.94 -6.96
C ALA A 347 -7.60 6.05 -7.48
N LEU A 348 -6.63 6.32 -6.59
CA LEU A 348 -5.22 6.36 -6.95
C LEU A 348 -4.74 5.02 -7.52
N LEU A 349 -5.04 3.91 -6.85
CA LEU A 349 -4.63 2.58 -7.28
C LEU A 349 -5.28 2.19 -8.62
N LEU A 350 -6.56 2.52 -8.80
CA LEU A 350 -7.26 2.28 -10.07
C LEU A 350 -6.68 3.14 -11.20
N ALA A 351 -6.36 4.41 -10.96
CA ALA A 351 -5.72 5.29 -11.94
C ALA A 351 -4.33 4.76 -12.34
N GLN A 352 -3.54 4.30 -11.36
CA GLN A 352 -2.22 3.70 -11.61
C GLN A 352 -2.30 2.36 -12.34
N GLY A 353 -3.29 1.53 -12.04
CA GLY A 353 -3.53 0.25 -12.72
C GLY A 353 -4.04 0.44 -14.14
N SER A 354 -5.02 1.31 -14.34
CA SER A 354 -5.61 1.61 -15.65
C SER A 354 -4.64 2.36 -16.58
N GLY A 355 -3.78 3.22 -16.04
CA GLY A 355 -2.72 3.90 -16.77
C GLY A 355 -1.66 2.97 -17.38
N ARG A 356 -1.70 1.66 -17.08
CA ARG A 356 -0.84 0.65 -17.71
C ARG A 356 -1.27 0.32 -19.14
N LEU A 357 -2.52 0.59 -19.50
CA LEU A 357 -3.10 0.21 -20.78
C LEU A 357 -2.49 0.97 -21.96
N LEU A 358 -2.32 2.29 -21.83
CA LEU A 358 -1.82 3.15 -22.92
C LEU A 358 -0.41 3.65 -22.59
N ARG A 359 0.61 3.09 -23.25
CA ARG A 359 2.03 3.48 -23.11
C ARG A 359 2.52 4.27 -24.33
N ARG A 360 1.98 3.96 -25.51
CA ARG A 360 2.27 4.62 -26.80
C ARG A 360 0.97 5.16 -27.40
N VAL A 361 1.09 6.15 -28.28
CA VAL A 361 -0.05 6.80 -28.95
C VAL A 361 -0.86 5.85 -29.85
N THR A 362 -0.25 4.74 -30.26
CA THR A 362 -0.85 3.69 -31.06
C THR A 362 -1.57 2.62 -30.24
N ASP A 363 -1.33 2.57 -28.93
CA ASP A 363 -1.87 1.52 -28.07
C ASP A 363 -3.39 1.62 -28.01
N ARG A 364 -4.03 0.45 -27.93
CA ARG A 364 -5.48 0.33 -27.80
C ARG A 364 -5.83 -0.84 -26.91
N GLY A 365 -6.94 -0.73 -26.19
CA GLY A 365 -7.41 -1.87 -25.40
C GLY A 365 -8.54 -1.56 -24.45
N VAL A 366 -8.68 -2.40 -23.43
CA VAL A 366 -9.79 -2.37 -22.49
C VAL A 366 -9.25 -2.40 -21.06
N VAL A 367 -9.80 -1.53 -20.21
CA VAL A 367 -9.74 -1.68 -18.75
C VAL A 367 -11.07 -2.28 -18.31
N ALA A 368 -11.06 -3.51 -17.79
CA ALA A 368 -12.23 -4.21 -17.30
C ALA A 368 -12.26 -4.22 -15.77
N VAL A 369 -13.27 -3.60 -15.17
CA VAL A 369 -13.51 -3.60 -13.72
C VAL A 369 -14.65 -4.56 -13.40
N LEU A 370 -14.33 -5.64 -12.69
CA LEU A 370 -15.27 -6.72 -12.37
C LEU A 370 -15.98 -6.52 -11.02
N ASP A 371 -16.37 -5.28 -10.74
CA ASP A 371 -17.05 -4.87 -9.52
C ASP A 371 -18.23 -3.96 -9.87
N SER A 372 -19.44 -4.50 -9.73
CA SER A 372 -20.66 -3.78 -10.06
C SER A 372 -20.85 -2.50 -9.24
N ARG A 373 -20.20 -2.37 -8.08
CA ARG A 373 -20.23 -1.14 -7.26
C ARG A 373 -19.63 0.07 -7.99
N MET A 374 -18.76 -0.15 -8.98
CA MET A 374 -18.25 0.94 -9.81
C MET A 374 -19.37 1.62 -10.62
N ALA A 375 -20.42 0.88 -10.97
CA ALA A 375 -21.61 1.40 -11.65
C ALA A 375 -22.73 1.80 -10.67
N THR A 376 -22.92 1.06 -9.58
CA THR A 376 -24.11 1.18 -8.72
C THR A 376 -23.92 2.05 -7.47
N ALA A 377 -22.70 2.16 -6.94
CA ALA A 377 -22.46 2.90 -5.70
C ALA A 377 -22.31 4.41 -5.96
N ARG A 378 -22.74 5.24 -4.99
CA ARG A 378 -22.66 6.71 -5.08
C ARG A 378 -21.24 7.23 -5.33
N TYR A 379 -20.22 6.55 -4.80
CA TYR A 379 -18.82 6.92 -5.00
C TYR A 379 -18.26 6.48 -6.37
N GLY A 380 -19.00 5.68 -7.15
CA GLY A 380 -18.54 5.15 -8.43
C GLY A 380 -18.25 6.24 -9.47
N GLU A 381 -18.98 7.35 -9.44
CA GLU A 381 -18.70 8.51 -10.29
C GLU A 381 -17.33 9.13 -9.98
N PHE A 382 -17.01 9.34 -8.70
CA PHE A 382 -15.70 9.84 -8.27
C PHE A 382 -14.56 8.92 -8.70
N LEU A 383 -14.74 7.60 -8.57
CA LEU A 383 -13.74 6.63 -9.02
C LEU A 383 -13.55 6.68 -10.54
N ARG A 384 -14.62 6.71 -11.33
CA ARG A 384 -14.54 6.79 -12.79
C ARG A 384 -13.94 8.10 -13.28
N ALA A 385 -14.24 9.22 -12.62
CA ALA A 385 -13.65 10.53 -12.92
C ALA A 385 -12.14 10.59 -12.61
N SER A 386 -11.63 9.67 -11.77
CA SER A 386 -10.20 9.56 -11.45
C SER A 386 -9.41 8.71 -12.46
N LEU A 387 -10.11 7.99 -13.35
CA LEU A 387 -9.47 7.19 -14.41
C LEU A 387 -9.23 8.06 -15.64
N PRO A 388 -8.30 7.66 -16.52
CA PRO A 388 -8.22 8.27 -17.83
C PRO A 388 -9.58 8.23 -18.55
N PRO A 389 -9.93 9.26 -19.34
CA PRO A 389 -11.28 9.41 -19.92
C PRO A 389 -11.51 8.47 -21.10
N PHE A 390 -11.52 7.17 -20.81
CA PHE A 390 -11.85 6.09 -21.74
C PHE A 390 -13.34 6.13 -22.10
N TRP A 391 -13.68 5.54 -23.24
CA TRP A 391 -15.09 5.32 -23.58
C TRP A 391 -15.70 4.28 -22.63
N GLN A 392 -16.78 4.62 -21.94
CA GLN A 392 -17.35 3.80 -20.87
C GLN A 392 -18.49 2.92 -21.38
N THR A 393 -18.56 1.67 -20.94
CA THR A 393 -19.67 0.76 -21.27
C THR A 393 -19.85 -0.32 -20.21
N THR A 394 -21.08 -0.85 -20.12
CA THR A 394 -21.41 -2.07 -19.36
C THR A 394 -21.75 -3.25 -20.28
N ASN A 395 -21.62 -3.08 -21.60
CA ASN A 395 -21.99 -4.10 -22.58
C ASN A 395 -20.81 -5.06 -22.85
N ALA A 396 -20.85 -6.23 -22.20
CA ALA A 396 -19.84 -7.28 -22.35
C ALA A 396 -19.64 -7.73 -23.81
N THR A 397 -20.72 -7.85 -24.58
CA THR A 397 -20.68 -8.29 -25.97
C THR A 397 -19.87 -7.33 -26.85
N GLN A 398 -20.09 -6.02 -26.70
CA GLN A 398 -19.35 -4.99 -27.44
C GLN A 398 -17.86 -5.00 -27.06
N VAL A 399 -17.55 -5.19 -25.78
CA VAL A 399 -16.18 -5.24 -25.27
C VAL A 399 -15.42 -6.46 -25.82
N ARG A 400 -16.02 -7.66 -25.76
CA ARG A 400 -15.42 -8.88 -26.33
C ARG A 400 -15.25 -8.76 -27.84
N ALA A 401 -16.19 -8.13 -28.54
CA ALA A 401 -16.05 -7.86 -29.98
C ALA A 401 -14.89 -6.88 -30.27
N ALA A 402 -14.71 -5.85 -29.45
CA ALA A 402 -13.58 -4.93 -29.57
C ALA A 402 -12.23 -5.63 -29.34
N LEU A 403 -12.11 -6.42 -28.27
CA LEU A 403 -10.91 -7.22 -27.98
C LEU A 403 -10.56 -8.17 -29.13
N ARG A 404 -11.54 -8.90 -29.68
CA ARG A 404 -11.30 -9.80 -30.82
C ARG A 404 -10.80 -9.06 -32.07
N ARG A 405 -11.27 -7.83 -32.31
CA ARG A 405 -10.79 -7.01 -33.43
C ARG A 405 -9.34 -6.57 -33.23
N LEU A 406 -8.99 -6.15 -32.01
CA LEU A 406 -7.60 -5.81 -31.66
C LEU A 406 -6.69 -7.04 -31.82
N ALA A 407 -7.13 -8.18 -31.27
CA ALA A 407 -6.40 -9.43 -31.35
C ALA A 407 -6.05 -9.85 -32.79
N ARG A 408 -7.00 -9.67 -33.72
CA ARG A 408 -6.84 -9.95 -35.15
C ARG A 408 -5.99 -8.91 -35.89
N ALA A 409 -6.03 -7.64 -35.48
CA ALA A 409 -5.26 -6.58 -36.11
C ALA A 409 -3.76 -6.78 -35.87
N ASP A 410 -3.38 -7.11 -34.63
CA ASP A 410 -1.97 -7.34 -34.28
C ASP A 410 -1.40 -8.60 -34.95
N ALA A 411 -2.23 -9.65 -35.09
CA ALA A 411 -1.87 -10.89 -35.77
C ALA A 411 -1.67 -10.73 -37.30
N LYS A 412 -2.13 -9.61 -37.89
CA LYS A 412 -1.87 -9.26 -39.29
C LYS A 412 -0.67 -8.33 -39.46
N ALA A 413 -0.21 -7.71 -38.37
CA ALA A 413 0.91 -6.77 -38.38
C ALA A 413 2.26 -7.46 -38.11
N HIS A 414 2.24 -8.69 -37.63
CA HIS A 414 3.37 -9.63 -37.52
C HIS A 414 3.20 -10.72 -38.58
#